data_AF-A0A7D5VIU3-F1
#
_entry.id   AF-A0A7D5VIU3-F1
#
_cell.length_a   1.000
_cell.length_b   1.000
_cell.length_c   1.000
_cell.angle_alpha   90.00
_cell.angle_beta   90.00
_cell.angle_gamma   90.00
#
_symmetry.space_group_name_H-M   'P 1'
#
loop_
_entity.id
_entity.type
_entity.pdbx_description
1 polymer ?
#
loop_
_entity_poly.entity_id
_entity_poly.type
_entity_poly.pdbx_seq_one_letter_code
_entity_poly.pdbx_strand_id
1 'polypeptide(L)'
;MKMKEWGDLTVMDPDTGAQSHGRGLLAAGEDWLHIDAGSALENPLVTLYAGADPGTEEGWDEVEETTVISTTGFLALCDSGCEPVRKQNLATAGPGPYLVRVHASDRSTDGKEPRFLVQIIPGDRTGAEPASAAPTIEEAAGPLLVRTSYDQPESWARLLQTLEGGSEHYESITVIDNPIYTGFAADQFQARISRDEEDWPASTLLLIADERTLTSGEELPLLAVNNLPGEDDDPFRITLAAVGSFIVNMELGNTSFGDWSRGGDADGVYRGQHR
;
A
#
# COMPACT_ATOMS: atom_id res chain seq x y z
N MET A 1 9.37 20.73 -11.31
CA MET A 1 9.42 19.31 -10.94
C MET A 1 10.69 19.15 -10.11
N LYS A 2 10.59 18.98 -8.79
CA LYS A 2 11.78 18.77 -7.95
C LYS A 2 12.26 17.35 -8.22
N MET A 3 13.52 17.22 -8.61
CA MET A 3 14.19 15.92 -8.76
C MET A 3 14.35 15.35 -7.34
N LYS A 4 13.74 14.18 -7.08
CA LYS A 4 13.94 13.44 -5.82
C LYS A 4 15.25 12.67 -6.01
N GLU A 5 16.20 12.82 -5.10
CA GLU A 5 17.36 11.92 -5.06
C GLU A 5 16.85 10.59 -4.53
N TRP A 6 16.86 9.56 -5.37
CA TRP A 6 16.55 8.21 -4.93
C TRP A 6 17.86 7.65 -4.40
N GLY A 7 18.03 7.69 -3.08
CA GLY A 7 19.08 6.91 -2.44
C GLY A 7 18.79 5.42 -2.54
N ASP A 8 19.33 4.65 -1.61
CA ASP A 8 19.06 3.21 -1.53
C ASP A 8 17.56 2.90 -1.43
N LEU A 9 17.16 1.73 -1.92
CA LEU A 9 15.76 1.26 -1.86
C LEU A 9 15.60 0.29 -0.71
N THR A 10 14.46 0.32 -0.03
CA THR A 10 14.16 -0.61 1.07
C THR A 10 12.80 -1.29 0.84
N VAL A 11 12.72 -2.61 0.96
CA VAL A 11 11.46 -3.34 1.12
C VAL A 11 11.28 -3.60 2.61
N MET A 12 10.19 -3.15 3.21
CA MET A 12 9.98 -3.32 4.66
C MET A 12 8.52 -3.53 5.05
N ASP A 13 8.35 -4.22 6.17
CA ASP A 13 7.10 -4.24 6.93
C ASP A 13 6.96 -2.91 7.71
N PRO A 14 5.76 -2.30 7.80
CA PRO A 14 5.56 -1.04 8.51
C PRO A 14 6.01 -1.04 9.98
N ASP A 15 6.02 -2.19 10.66
CA ASP A 15 6.44 -2.30 12.06
C ASP A 15 7.97 -2.31 12.26
N THR A 16 8.76 -2.19 11.19
CA THR A 16 10.21 -2.33 11.27
C THR A 16 10.90 -1.19 12.02
N GLY A 17 11.73 -1.57 13.00
CA GLY A 17 12.58 -0.66 13.77
C GLY A 17 13.84 -0.12 13.03
N ALA A 18 14.74 0.53 13.78
CA ALA A 18 15.92 1.19 13.20
C ALA A 18 16.82 0.25 12.37
N GLN A 19 17.16 0.72 11.15
CA GLN A 19 17.84 -0.07 10.12
C GLN A 19 19.38 0.01 10.20
N SER A 20 20.06 -1.05 9.77
CA SER A 20 21.53 -1.12 9.70
C SER A 20 22.00 -1.32 8.27
N HIS A 21 22.98 -0.56 7.80
CA HIS A 21 23.48 -0.68 6.44
C HIS A 21 24.51 -1.82 6.35
N GLY A 22 24.25 -2.79 5.47
CA GLY A 22 25.17 -3.89 5.16
C GLY A 22 26.17 -3.54 4.05
N ARG A 23 27.02 -4.50 3.67
CA ARG A 23 27.88 -4.41 2.46
C ARG A 23 27.38 -5.45 1.44
N GLY A 24 27.00 -5.02 0.24
CA GLY A 24 26.49 -5.91 -0.83
C GLY A 24 25.40 -5.23 -1.66
N LEU A 25 24.85 -5.93 -2.66
CA LEU A 25 23.65 -5.46 -3.36
C LEU A 25 22.44 -5.52 -2.41
N LEU A 26 22.31 -6.59 -1.63
CA LEU A 26 21.28 -6.73 -0.60
C LEU A 26 21.86 -6.70 0.82
N ALA A 27 21.09 -6.11 1.74
CA ALA A 27 21.25 -6.29 3.17
C ALA A 27 19.87 -6.51 3.79
N ALA A 28 19.65 -7.63 4.48
CA ALA A 28 18.35 -7.98 5.03
C ALA A 28 18.37 -8.08 6.55
N GLY A 29 17.31 -7.60 7.19
CA GLY A 29 16.88 -7.97 8.52
C GLY A 29 15.80 -9.05 8.48
N GLU A 30 15.10 -9.26 9.60
CA GLU A 30 14.01 -10.24 9.67
C GLU A 30 12.78 -9.78 8.88
N ASP A 31 12.50 -8.48 8.93
CA ASP A 31 11.29 -7.79 8.49
C ASP A 31 11.57 -6.68 7.45
N TRP A 32 12.83 -6.52 7.04
CA TRP A 32 13.23 -5.58 6.00
C TRP A 32 14.36 -6.09 5.12
N LEU A 33 14.48 -5.46 3.95
CA LEU A 33 15.51 -5.64 2.97
C LEU A 33 15.92 -4.27 2.42
N HIS A 34 17.20 -3.99 2.46
CA HIS A 34 17.82 -2.87 1.79
C HIS A 34 18.48 -3.33 0.49
N ILE A 35 18.35 -2.51 -0.55
CA ILE A 35 18.91 -2.69 -1.89
C ILE A 35 19.84 -1.50 -2.13
N ASP A 36 21.13 -1.77 -2.19
CA ASP A 36 22.17 -0.78 -2.51
C ASP A 36 22.01 -0.35 -3.98
N ALA A 37 21.59 0.90 -4.16
CA ALA A 37 21.36 1.47 -5.48
C ALA A 37 22.65 1.96 -6.17
N GLY A 38 23.79 1.94 -5.46
CA GLY A 38 25.08 2.41 -5.94
C GLY A 38 25.32 3.91 -5.74
N SER A 39 26.45 4.39 -6.24
CA SER A 39 26.90 5.77 -6.04
C SER A 39 26.12 6.74 -6.94
N ALA A 40 25.12 7.40 -6.33
CA ALA A 40 24.38 8.57 -6.81
C ALA A 40 23.55 8.37 -8.08
N LEU A 41 22.23 8.28 -7.91
CA LEU A 41 21.28 8.29 -9.01
C LEU A 41 20.16 9.28 -8.78
N GLU A 42 20.04 10.17 -9.76
CA GLU A 42 18.78 10.81 -10.05
C GLU A 42 17.93 9.79 -10.86
N ASN A 43 16.93 9.18 -10.21
CA ASN A 43 15.88 8.32 -10.80
C ASN A 43 16.33 6.94 -11.35
N PRO A 44 16.36 5.87 -10.54
CA PRO A 44 16.48 4.50 -11.04
C PRO A 44 15.19 4.01 -11.70
N LEU A 45 15.31 3.16 -12.72
CA LEU A 45 14.18 2.46 -13.32
C LEU A 45 13.86 1.19 -12.50
N VAL A 46 12.82 1.26 -11.67
CA VAL A 46 12.38 0.12 -10.86
C VAL A 46 11.16 -0.56 -11.47
N THR A 47 11.33 -1.84 -11.82
CA THR A 47 10.23 -2.76 -12.16
C THR A 47 9.95 -3.65 -10.95
N LEU A 48 8.67 -3.77 -10.60
CA LEU A 48 8.23 -4.46 -9.41
C LEU A 48 7.27 -5.58 -9.80
N TYR A 49 7.50 -6.77 -9.25
CA TYR A 49 6.66 -7.94 -9.40
C TYR A 49 6.33 -8.49 -8.02
N ALA A 50 5.06 -8.75 -7.72
CA ALA A 50 4.64 -9.39 -6.49
C ALA A 50 3.63 -10.50 -6.81
N GLY A 51 3.89 -11.72 -6.34
CA GLY A 51 3.01 -12.87 -6.60
C GLY A 51 3.76 -14.16 -6.92
N ALA A 52 3.16 -14.99 -7.78
CA ALA A 52 3.69 -16.32 -8.12
C ALA A 52 5.08 -16.23 -8.77
N ASP A 53 6.01 -17.14 -8.44
CA ASP A 53 7.39 -17.06 -8.96
C ASP A 53 7.40 -17.04 -10.51
N PRO A 54 7.83 -15.92 -11.14
CA PRO A 54 7.92 -15.82 -12.59
C PRO A 54 9.21 -16.49 -13.14
N GLY A 55 10.09 -16.96 -12.25
CA GLY A 55 11.43 -17.45 -12.56
C GLY A 55 12.47 -16.32 -12.66
N THR A 56 13.72 -16.73 -12.81
CA THR A 56 14.87 -15.82 -12.97
C THR A 56 14.94 -15.31 -14.41
N GLU A 57 14.98 -13.99 -14.61
CA GLU A 57 15.30 -13.40 -15.92
C GLU A 57 16.81 -13.42 -16.21
N GLU A 58 17.19 -13.69 -17.46
CA GLU A 58 18.57 -13.59 -17.95
C GLU A 58 18.91 -12.15 -18.40
N GLY A 59 20.21 -11.83 -18.50
CA GLY A 59 20.68 -10.55 -19.05
C GLY A 59 20.86 -9.42 -18.03
N TRP A 60 20.86 -9.74 -16.74
CA TRP A 60 21.13 -8.83 -15.63
C TRP A 60 22.59 -8.95 -15.16
N ASP A 61 23.21 -7.84 -14.76
CA ASP A 61 24.59 -7.81 -14.28
C ASP A 61 24.75 -8.56 -12.94
N GLU A 62 23.78 -8.39 -12.04
CA GLU A 62 23.78 -8.97 -10.70
C GLU A 62 22.37 -9.44 -10.34
N VAL A 63 22.27 -10.61 -9.70
CA VAL A 63 21.02 -11.17 -9.17
C VAL A 63 21.29 -11.70 -7.77
N GLU A 64 20.52 -11.22 -6.80
CA GLU A 64 20.62 -11.66 -5.41
C GLU A 64 19.23 -11.99 -4.85
N GLU A 65 19.17 -12.99 -3.98
CA GLU A 65 17.94 -13.48 -3.36
C GLU A 65 18.10 -13.50 -1.84
N THR A 66 17.04 -13.13 -1.14
CA THR A 66 16.96 -13.23 0.33
C THR A 66 15.51 -13.44 0.78
N THR A 67 15.31 -13.73 2.06
CA THR A 67 13.97 -13.90 2.63
C THR A 67 13.66 -12.75 3.59
N VAL A 68 12.45 -12.20 3.49
CA VAL A 68 11.88 -11.24 4.44
C VAL A 68 10.61 -11.86 5.03
N ILE A 69 10.37 -11.67 6.32
CA ILE A 69 9.13 -12.10 6.98
C ILE A 69 8.25 -10.87 7.15
N SER A 70 7.06 -10.89 6.54
CA SER A 70 6.04 -9.89 6.86
C SER A 70 5.19 -10.38 8.02
N THR A 71 5.14 -9.60 9.09
CA THR A 71 4.29 -9.84 10.27
C THR A 71 2.88 -9.30 10.06
N THR A 72 2.76 -8.16 9.39
CA THR A 72 1.46 -7.50 9.14
C THR A 72 0.77 -8.02 7.88
N GLY A 73 1.50 -8.73 7.02
CA GLY A 73 1.05 -9.03 5.67
C GLY A 73 1.02 -7.78 4.78
N PHE A 74 1.84 -6.78 5.13
CA PHE A 74 2.13 -5.61 4.34
C PHE A 74 3.64 -5.51 4.10
N LEU A 75 4.02 -5.31 2.85
CA LEU A 75 5.38 -4.94 2.46
C LEU A 75 5.28 -3.76 1.49
N ALA A 76 6.08 -2.73 1.68
CA ALA A 76 6.21 -1.62 0.74
C ALA A 76 7.65 -1.49 0.25
N LEU A 77 7.80 -1.05 -1.00
CA LEU A 77 9.08 -0.55 -1.51
C LEU A 77 9.16 0.94 -1.15
N CYS A 78 10.15 1.30 -0.36
CA CYS A 78 10.43 2.64 0.13
C CYS A 78 11.75 3.17 -0.46
N ASP A 79 11.86 4.50 -0.51
CA ASP A 79 13.13 5.16 -0.83
C ASP A 79 13.99 5.35 0.44
N SER A 80 15.13 6.02 0.29
CA SER A 80 16.05 6.31 1.39
C SER A 80 15.46 7.15 2.53
N GLY A 81 14.34 7.84 2.29
CA GLY A 81 13.56 8.53 3.31
C GLY A 81 12.59 7.63 4.08
N CYS A 82 12.58 6.33 3.78
CA CYS A 82 11.57 5.37 4.23
C CYS A 82 10.14 5.73 3.79
N GLU A 83 9.99 6.54 2.74
CA GLU A 83 8.68 6.85 2.15
C GLU A 83 8.35 5.80 1.07
N PRO A 84 7.13 5.22 1.07
CA PRO A 84 6.71 4.30 0.03
C PRO A 84 6.81 4.94 -1.36
N VAL A 85 7.58 4.30 -2.24
CA VAL A 85 7.77 4.69 -3.64
C VAL A 85 6.48 4.45 -4.45
N ARG A 86 5.72 3.42 -4.07
CA ARG A 86 4.44 3.07 -4.67
C ARG A 86 3.44 2.71 -3.58
N LYS A 87 2.16 2.95 -3.85
CA LYS A 87 1.06 2.62 -2.95
C LYS A 87 0.60 1.17 -3.12
N GLN A 88 1.51 0.25 -3.40
CA GLN A 88 1.18 -1.16 -3.63
C GLN A 88 1.68 -2.01 -2.46
N ASN A 89 0.80 -2.83 -1.88
CA ASN A 89 1.24 -3.88 -0.96
C ASN A 89 1.90 -5.02 -1.74
N LEU A 90 3.13 -5.35 -1.38
CA LEU A 90 3.93 -6.41 -1.98
C LEU A 90 3.70 -7.78 -1.33
N ALA A 91 3.17 -7.81 -0.11
CA ALA A 91 2.86 -9.04 0.63
C ALA A 91 1.54 -9.67 0.18
N THR A 92 1.51 -10.11 -1.07
CA THR A 92 0.29 -10.62 -1.76
C THR A 92 -0.31 -11.89 -1.16
N ALA A 93 0.37 -12.59 -0.26
CA ALA A 93 -0.14 -13.78 0.44
C ALA A 93 -0.48 -13.53 1.93
N GLY A 94 -0.45 -12.28 2.37
CA GLY A 94 -0.60 -11.88 3.76
C GLY A 94 0.65 -12.17 4.61
N PRO A 95 0.53 -12.28 5.94
CA PRO A 95 1.69 -12.53 6.79
C PRO A 95 2.42 -13.83 6.44
N GLY A 96 3.74 -13.81 6.58
CA GLY A 96 4.61 -14.96 6.35
C GLY A 96 5.92 -14.62 5.64
N PRO A 97 6.71 -15.65 5.33
CA PRO A 97 7.97 -15.49 4.61
C PRO A 97 7.73 -15.16 3.14
N TYR A 98 8.54 -14.26 2.61
CA TYR A 98 8.63 -13.88 1.21
C TYR A 98 10.06 -14.02 0.73
N LEU A 99 10.26 -14.74 -0.36
CA LEU A 99 11.49 -14.68 -1.13
C LEU A 99 11.50 -13.36 -1.90
N VAL A 100 12.51 -12.54 -1.65
CA VAL A 100 12.77 -11.32 -2.41
C VAL A 100 13.95 -11.59 -3.33
N ARG A 101 13.70 -11.52 -4.65
CA ARG A 101 14.73 -11.61 -5.69
C ARG A 101 14.92 -10.24 -6.31
N VAL A 102 16.16 -9.76 -6.32
CA VAL A 102 16.51 -8.46 -6.91
C VAL A 102 17.50 -8.69 -8.03
N HIS A 103 17.12 -8.26 -9.22
CA HIS A 103 18.01 -8.15 -10.35
C HIS A 103 18.45 -6.70 -10.50
N ALA A 104 19.74 -6.47 -10.65
CA ALA A 104 20.32 -5.14 -10.83
C ALA A 104 21.16 -5.08 -12.10
N SER A 105 21.15 -3.93 -12.77
CA SER A 105 22.04 -3.64 -13.91
C SER A 105 22.44 -2.17 -13.93
N ASP A 106 23.62 -1.92 -14.48
CA ASP A 106 24.20 -0.58 -14.67
C ASP A 106 24.46 0.24 -13.38
N ARG A 107 24.31 -0.35 -12.18
CA ARG A 107 24.48 0.26 -10.83
C ARG A 107 25.76 1.09 -10.61
N SER A 108 26.84 0.76 -11.30
CA SER A 108 28.14 1.44 -11.15
C SER A 108 28.71 1.94 -12.48
N THR A 109 27.85 2.10 -13.49
CA THR A 109 28.27 2.60 -14.80
C THR A 109 27.94 4.08 -14.94
N ASP A 110 28.98 4.91 -15.01
CA ASP A 110 28.83 6.36 -15.17
C ASP A 110 28.02 6.71 -16.43
N GLY A 111 27.06 7.63 -16.29
CA GLY A 111 26.19 8.08 -17.37
C GLY A 111 25.09 7.09 -17.82
N LYS A 112 24.86 6.00 -17.09
CA LYS A 112 23.71 5.11 -17.32
C LYS A 112 22.73 5.15 -16.16
N GLU A 113 21.46 4.93 -16.47
CA GLU A 113 20.38 4.79 -15.50
C GLU A 113 20.31 3.34 -14.98
N PRO A 114 20.46 3.12 -13.68
CA PRO A 114 20.39 1.80 -13.08
C PRO A 114 18.99 1.25 -13.11
N ARG A 115 18.94 -0.05 -13.33
CA ARG A 115 17.71 -0.78 -13.54
C ARG A 115 17.60 -1.83 -12.48
N PHE A 116 16.42 -1.91 -11.88
CA PHE A 116 16.08 -2.92 -10.89
C PHE A 116 14.83 -3.67 -11.33
N LEU A 117 14.86 -4.99 -11.21
CA LEU A 117 13.68 -5.82 -11.16
C LEU A 117 13.60 -6.45 -9.78
N VAL A 118 12.60 -6.04 -9.00
CA VAL A 118 12.34 -6.54 -7.65
C VAL A 118 11.15 -7.48 -7.71
N GLN A 119 11.37 -8.76 -7.39
CA GLN A 119 10.34 -9.80 -7.34
C GLN A 119 10.09 -10.20 -5.88
N ILE A 120 8.85 -10.12 -5.43
CA ILE A 120 8.40 -10.50 -4.08
C ILE A 120 7.50 -11.72 -4.21
N ILE A 121 8.02 -12.86 -3.79
CA ILE A 121 7.43 -14.18 -4.04
C ILE A 121 7.02 -14.79 -2.70
N PRO A 122 5.74 -15.17 -2.50
CA PRO A 122 5.32 -15.89 -1.29
C PRO A 122 6.14 -17.17 -1.10
N GLY A 123 6.78 -17.32 0.06
CA GLY A 123 7.52 -18.54 0.40
C GLY A 123 6.58 -19.69 0.77
N ASP A 124 7.03 -20.93 0.56
CA ASP A 124 6.32 -22.11 1.06
C ASP A 124 6.19 -22.02 2.59
N ARG A 125 4.96 -21.99 3.09
CA ARG A 125 4.65 -22.07 4.53
C ARG A 125 5.06 -23.45 5.04
N THR A 126 6.33 -23.66 5.36
CA THR A 126 6.77 -24.90 6.01
C THR A 126 6.23 -24.94 7.44
N GLY A 127 5.06 -25.55 7.62
CA GLY A 127 4.66 -26.18 8.88
C GLY A 127 4.08 -25.30 9.98
N ALA A 128 3.55 -24.11 9.68
CA ALA A 128 2.66 -23.41 10.61
C ALA A 128 1.21 -23.63 10.17
N GLU A 129 0.41 -24.25 11.05
CA GLU A 129 -1.04 -24.22 11.03
C GLU A 129 -1.51 -22.80 10.67
N PRO A 130 -2.51 -22.62 9.77
CA PRO A 130 -2.91 -21.28 9.37
C PRO A 130 -3.30 -20.53 10.64
N ALA A 131 -2.49 -19.55 11.04
CA ALA A 131 -2.82 -18.67 12.14
C ALA A 131 -4.08 -17.92 11.70
N SER A 132 -5.22 -18.51 12.08
CA SER A 132 -6.56 -18.03 11.82
C SER A 132 -6.82 -16.86 12.76
N ALA A 133 -6.15 -15.76 12.50
CA ALA A 133 -6.55 -14.42 12.88
C ALA A 133 -5.96 -13.50 11.81
N ALA A 134 -6.82 -12.92 10.97
CA ALA A 134 -6.38 -11.83 10.11
C ALA A 134 -5.66 -10.78 10.97
N PRO A 135 -4.47 -10.31 10.55
CA PRO A 135 -3.62 -9.45 11.37
C PRO A 135 -4.36 -8.18 11.76
N THR A 136 -4.04 -7.65 12.94
CA THR A 136 -4.41 -6.29 13.34
C THR A 136 -3.76 -5.33 12.33
N ILE A 137 -4.50 -4.30 11.92
CA ILE A 137 -3.93 -3.23 11.10
C ILE A 137 -3.29 -2.26 12.09
N GLU A 138 -2.02 -2.50 12.39
CA GLU A 138 -1.19 -1.69 13.28
C GLU A 138 -0.61 -0.50 12.51
N GLU A 139 -0.59 0.67 13.14
CA GLU A 139 -0.02 1.95 12.69
C GLU A 139 -0.16 2.30 11.19
N ALA A 140 -1.39 2.48 10.72
CA ALA A 140 -1.63 3.20 9.48
C ALA A 140 -1.70 4.71 9.73
N ALA A 141 -0.67 5.46 9.30
CA ALA A 141 -0.72 6.91 9.31
C ALA A 141 -1.71 7.41 8.23
N GLY A 142 -2.87 7.92 8.65
CA GLY A 142 -3.84 8.56 7.76
C GLY A 142 -4.95 7.63 7.22
N PRO A 143 -5.70 8.08 6.20
CA PRO A 143 -6.78 7.30 5.61
C PRO A 143 -6.32 5.97 5.02
N LEU A 144 -7.09 4.91 5.23
CA LEU A 144 -6.84 3.59 4.67
C LEU A 144 -7.62 3.36 3.38
N LEU A 145 -7.00 2.77 2.36
CA LEU A 145 -7.70 2.17 1.22
C LEU A 145 -7.46 0.66 1.21
N VAL A 146 -8.51 -0.13 1.41
CA VAL A 146 -8.40 -1.59 1.49
C VAL A 146 -9.12 -2.26 0.33
N ARG A 147 -8.48 -3.24 -0.29
CA ARG A 147 -9.07 -4.08 -1.32
C ARG A 147 -9.76 -5.31 -0.69
N THR A 148 -11.00 -5.58 -1.09
CA THR A 148 -11.74 -6.77 -0.64
C THR A 148 -12.24 -7.67 -1.77
N SER A 149 -12.16 -7.22 -3.03
CA SER A 149 -12.47 -8.02 -4.22
C SER A 149 -11.26 -8.16 -5.13
N TYR A 150 -10.99 -9.38 -5.56
CA TYR A 150 -9.79 -9.73 -6.33
C TYR A 150 -10.07 -10.10 -7.78
N ASP A 151 -11.35 -10.16 -8.17
CA ASP A 151 -11.79 -10.65 -9.48
C ASP A 151 -11.48 -9.70 -10.64
N GLN A 152 -11.18 -8.43 -10.35
CA GLN A 152 -10.94 -7.38 -11.34
C GLN A 152 -9.56 -6.71 -11.15
N PRO A 153 -8.46 -7.40 -11.48
CA PRO A 153 -7.10 -6.87 -11.29
C PRO A 153 -6.81 -5.62 -12.14
N GLU A 154 -7.41 -5.50 -13.33
CA GLU A 154 -7.23 -4.31 -14.19
C GLU A 154 -7.90 -3.05 -13.62
N SER A 155 -9.11 -3.20 -13.07
CA SER A 155 -9.81 -2.09 -12.40
C SER A 155 -9.05 -1.62 -11.15
N TRP A 156 -8.48 -2.56 -10.40
CA TRP A 156 -7.62 -2.26 -9.26
C TRP A 156 -6.36 -1.49 -9.69
N ALA A 157 -5.66 -1.97 -10.72
CA ALA A 157 -4.48 -1.28 -11.25
C ALA A 157 -4.80 0.15 -11.72
N ARG A 158 -5.97 0.38 -12.35
CA ARG A 158 -6.42 1.72 -12.75
C ARG A 158 -6.68 2.62 -11.54
N LEU A 159 -7.27 2.08 -10.46
CA LEU A 159 -7.48 2.82 -9.22
C LEU A 159 -6.14 3.30 -8.64
N LEU A 160 -5.15 2.40 -8.52
CA LEU A 160 -3.81 2.73 -8.03
C LEU A 160 -3.12 3.78 -8.91
N GLN A 161 -3.17 3.62 -10.23
CA GLN A 161 -2.61 4.60 -11.17
C GLN A 161 -3.22 5.99 -10.99
N THR A 162 -4.53 6.06 -10.71
CA THR A 162 -5.21 7.35 -10.47
C THR A 162 -4.80 7.98 -9.14
N LEU A 163 -4.56 7.18 -8.11
CA LEU A 163 -4.05 7.63 -6.81
C LEU A 163 -2.59 8.09 -6.86
N GLU A 164 -1.77 7.46 -7.69
CA GLU A 164 -0.35 7.82 -7.91
C GLU A 164 -0.22 9.05 -8.81
N GLY A 165 -1.04 9.17 -9.84
CA GLY A 165 -1.06 10.32 -10.76
C GLY A 165 -1.90 11.52 -10.27
N GLY A 166 -2.53 11.40 -9.11
CA GLY A 166 -3.45 12.40 -8.57
C GLY A 166 -2.79 13.55 -7.80
N SER A 167 -3.60 14.39 -7.18
CA SER A 167 -3.17 15.54 -6.37
C SER A 167 -2.47 15.13 -5.07
N GLU A 168 -1.75 16.07 -4.44
CA GLU A 168 -1.18 15.97 -3.09
C GLU A 168 -2.17 15.42 -2.03
N HIS A 169 -3.48 15.61 -2.24
CA HIS A 169 -4.55 15.11 -1.36
C HIS A 169 -4.63 13.59 -1.21
N TYR A 170 -3.96 12.81 -2.06
CA TYR A 170 -3.92 11.35 -1.93
C TYR A 170 -2.67 10.85 -1.23
N GLU A 171 -1.65 11.69 -1.00
CA GLU A 171 -0.36 11.26 -0.44
C GLU A 171 -0.50 10.62 0.95
N SER A 172 -1.48 11.04 1.74
CA SER A 172 -1.78 10.46 3.07
C SER A 172 -2.52 9.12 3.03
N ILE A 173 -2.96 8.64 1.85
CA ILE A 173 -3.69 7.36 1.76
C ILE A 173 -2.72 6.19 1.79
N THR A 174 -2.88 5.33 2.80
CA THR A 174 -2.20 4.04 2.91
C THR A 174 -3.04 2.94 2.28
N VAL A 175 -2.47 2.20 1.31
CA VAL A 175 -3.21 1.22 0.51
C VAL A 175 -2.90 -0.22 0.94
N ILE A 176 -3.90 -0.91 1.48
CA ILE A 176 -3.80 -2.31 1.92
C ILE A 176 -4.38 -3.23 0.84
N ASP A 177 -3.51 -3.97 0.16
CA ASP A 177 -3.89 -5.02 -0.79
C ASP A 177 -3.46 -6.39 -0.25
N ASN A 178 -4.31 -7.02 0.56
CA ASN A 178 -4.03 -8.32 1.18
C ASN A 178 -5.23 -9.28 1.02
N PRO A 179 -5.08 -10.39 0.27
CA PRO A 179 -6.18 -11.32 -0.01
C PRO A 179 -6.84 -11.96 1.20
N ILE A 180 -6.22 -11.92 2.39
CA ILE A 180 -6.86 -12.39 3.62
C ILE A 180 -8.15 -11.61 3.93
N TYR A 181 -8.25 -10.39 3.41
CA TYR A 181 -9.42 -9.51 3.56
C TYR A 181 -10.48 -9.70 2.47
N THR A 182 -10.36 -10.74 1.64
CA THR A 182 -11.35 -11.04 0.61
C THR A 182 -12.75 -11.19 1.22
N GLY A 183 -13.70 -10.39 0.75
CA GLY A 183 -15.09 -10.41 1.22
C GLY A 183 -15.32 -9.82 2.60
N PHE A 184 -14.32 -9.16 3.21
CA PHE A 184 -14.52 -8.50 4.50
C PHE A 184 -15.51 -7.33 4.40
N ALA A 185 -16.37 -7.22 5.41
CA ALA A 185 -17.26 -6.09 5.62
C ALA A 185 -16.60 -4.98 6.46
N ALA A 186 -17.21 -3.79 6.45
CA ALA A 186 -16.69 -2.59 7.11
C ALA A 186 -16.46 -2.79 8.62
N ASP A 187 -17.41 -3.41 9.31
CA ASP A 187 -17.33 -3.72 10.75
C ASP A 187 -16.16 -4.65 11.08
N GLN A 188 -15.85 -5.59 10.19
CA GLN A 188 -14.71 -6.50 10.35
C GLN A 188 -13.36 -5.79 10.24
N PHE A 189 -13.27 -4.69 9.48
CA PHE A 189 -12.09 -3.84 9.43
C PHE A 189 -12.00 -2.89 10.62
N GLN A 190 -13.11 -2.25 11.01
CA GLN A 190 -13.14 -1.37 12.19
C GLN A 190 -12.69 -2.12 13.45
N ALA A 191 -13.07 -3.39 13.58
CA ALA A 191 -12.63 -4.26 14.69
C ALA A 191 -11.13 -4.64 14.66
N ARG A 192 -10.43 -4.38 13.55
CA ARG A 192 -9.01 -4.72 13.33
C ARG A 192 -8.08 -3.51 13.31
N ILE A 193 -8.62 -2.30 13.16
CA ILE A 193 -7.83 -1.09 13.27
C ILE A 193 -7.42 -0.94 14.72
N SER A 194 -6.11 -0.82 14.98
CA SER A 194 -5.61 -0.65 16.34
C SER A 194 -6.17 0.63 16.96
N ARG A 195 -6.31 0.60 18.29
CA ARG A 195 -6.80 1.73 19.09
C ARG A 195 -5.81 2.01 20.21
N ASP A 196 -5.64 3.28 20.54
CA ASP A 196 -4.78 3.71 21.65
C ASP A 196 -5.48 3.57 23.01
N GLU A 197 -4.81 4.00 24.08
CA GLU A 197 -5.35 3.94 25.45
C GLU A 197 -6.62 4.80 25.65
N GLU A 198 -6.86 5.78 24.79
CA GLU A 198 -8.05 6.65 24.79
C GLU A 198 -9.15 6.13 23.84
N ASP A 199 -9.02 4.90 23.34
CA ASP A 199 -9.91 4.26 22.35
C ASP A 199 -9.90 4.96 20.98
N TRP A 200 -8.90 5.79 20.70
CA TRP A 200 -8.75 6.48 19.43
C TRP A 200 -8.16 5.54 18.38
N PRO A 201 -8.78 5.41 17.19
CA PRO A 201 -8.26 4.52 16.16
C PRO A 201 -7.01 5.08 15.50
N ALA A 202 -6.08 4.19 15.14
CA ALA A 202 -4.90 4.55 14.36
C ALA A 202 -5.25 5.18 13.00
N SER A 203 -6.37 4.76 12.40
CA SER A 203 -6.95 5.39 11.22
C SER A 203 -8.41 5.76 11.44
N THR A 204 -8.74 7.02 11.21
CA THR A 204 -10.09 7.59 11.41
C THR A 204 -11.00 7.38 10.20
N LEU A 205 -10.43 7.09 9.02
CA LEU A 205 -11.16 6.93 7.77
C LEU A 205 -10.71 5.67 7.03
N LEU A 206 -11.69 4.83 6.69
CA LEU A 206 -11.50 3.65 5.88
C LEU A 206 -12.24 3.79 4.53
N LEU A 207 -11.52 3.55 3.44
CA LEU A 207 -12.02 3.46 2.08
C LEU A 207 -11.94 2.00 1.63
N ILE A 208 -13.05 1.42 1.17
CA ILE A 208 -13.09 0.02 0.73
C ILE A 208 -13.30 -0.06 -0.78
N ALA A 209 -12.39 -0.77 -1.44
CA ALA A 209 -12.49 -1.19 -2.83
C ALA A 209 -13.03 -2.63 -2.89
N ASP A 210 -14.35 -2.75 -2.91
CA ASP A 210 -15.07 -4.02 -3.00
C ASP A 210 -15.49 -4.36 -4.44
N GLU A 211 -16.27 -5.43 -4.58
CA GLU A 211 -16.76 -5.89 -5.88
C GLU A 211 -17.50 -4.76 -6.62
N ARG A 212 -18.36 -3.99 -5.92
CA ARG A 212 -19.09 -2.88 -6.53
C ARG A 212 -18.12 -1.80 -7.01
N THR A 213 -17.11 -1.44 -6.22
CA THR A 213 -16.10 -0.47 -6.65
C THR A 213 -15.44 -0.91 -7.95
N LEU A 214 -14.93 -2.15 -8.00
CA LEU A 214 -14.09 -2.62 -9.11
C LEU A 214 -14.87 -3.03 -10.37
N THR A 215 -16.18 -3.26 -10.26
CA THR A 215 -17.08 -3.56 -11.40
C THR A 215 -17.76 -2.32 -11.98
N SER A 216 -17.67 -1.16 -11.32
CA SER A 216 -18.32 0.09 -11.76
C SER A 216 -17.62 0.82 -12.92
N GLY A 217 -16.68 0.16 -13.61
CA GLY A 217 -16.00 0.73 -14.77
C GLY A 217 -15.05 1.87 -14.42
N GLU A 218 -15.27 3.07 -14.97
CA GLU A 218 -14.39 4.23 -14.79
C GLU A 218 -14.66 5.02 -13.51
N GLU A 219 -15.84 4.87 -12.92
CA GLU A 219 -16.27 5.69 -11.77
C GLU A 219 -15.62 5.27 -10.44
N LEU A 220 -15.33 3.96 -10.30
CA LEU A 220 -14.65 3.35 -9.15
C LEU A 220 -15.12 3.92 -7.78
N PRO A 221 -16.42 3.87 -7.44
CA PRO A 221 -16.95 4.49 -6.23
C PRO A 221 -16.56 3.69 -4.98
N LEU A 222 -15.65 4.23 -4.20
CA LEU A 222 -15.16 3.66 -2.95
C LEU A 222 -16.23 3.73 -1.86
N LEU A 223 -16.31 2.73 -0.99
CA LEU A 223 -17.13 2.80 0.22
C LEU A 223 -16.33 3.50 1.31
N ALA A 224 -16.74 4.72 1.68
CA ALA A 224 -16.19 5.44 2.82
C ALA A 224 -16.88 4.97 4.10
N VAL A 225 -16.07 4.73 5.13
CA VAL A 225 -16.47 4.24 6.44
C VAL A 225 -15.80 5.11 7.50
N ASN A 226 -16.60 5.70 8.38
CA ASN A 226 -16.12 6.44 9.53
C ASN A 226 -15.63 5.46 10.61
N ASN A 227 -14.48 5.72 11.21
CA ASN A 227 -13.97 4.90 12.32
C ASN A 227 -13.87 5.67 13.64
N LEU A 228 -14.28 6.95 13.65
CA LEU A 228 -14.26 7.79 14.83
C LEU A 228 -15.18 7.26 15.94
N PRO A 229 -14.72 7.26 17.21
CA PRO A 229 -15.54 6.79 18.32
C PRO A 229 -16.75 7.70 18.54
N GLY A 230 -17.93 7.10 18.74
CA GLY A 230 -19.16 7.83 19.06
C GLY A 230 -19.90 8.45 17.87
N GLU A 231 -19.37 8.29 16.65
CA GLU A 231 -20.05 8.65 15.40
C GLU A 231 -20.56 7.37 14.71
N ASP A 232 -21.88 7.21 14.65
CA ASP A 232 -22.55 6.09 13.97
C ASP A 232 -23.10 6.57 12.61
N ASP A 233 -22.21 7.16 11.81
CA ASP A 233 -22.56 7.62 10.47
C ASP A 233 -22.62 6.44 9.51
N ASP A 234 -23.70 6.36 8.73
CA ASP A 234 -23.87 5.33 7.72
C ASP A 234 -22.75 5.41 6.65
N PRO A 235 -22.08 4.29 6.34
CA PRO A 235 -21.14 4.21 5.22
C PRO A 235 -21.79 4.66 3.91
N PHE A 236 -21.05 5.41 3.10
CA PHE A 236 -21.55 5.93 1.83
C PHE A 236 -20.52 5.74 0.70
N ARG A 237 -21.00 5.79 -0.54
CA ARG A 237 -20.12 5.65 -1.71
C ARG A 237 -19.62 7.02 -2.14
N ILE A 238 -18.35 7.12 -2.48
CA ILE A 238 -17.72 8.34 -2.93
C ILE A 238 -16.79 8.04 -4.11
N THR A 239 -16.80 8.88 -5.13
CA THR A 239 -15.89 8.73 -6.27
C THR A 239 -14.48 9.15 -5.88
N LEU A 240 -13.47 8.55 -6.50
CA LEU A 240 -12.09 8.92 -6.24
C LEU A 240 -11.84 10.42 -6.45
N ALA A 241 -12.49 11.02 -7.46
CA ALA A 241 -12.43 12.45 -7.75
C ALA A 241 -12.93 13.36 -6.62
N ALA A 242 -13.81 12.87 -5.74
CA ALA A 242 -14.31 13.59 -4.58
C ALA A 242 -13.53 13.25 -3.29
N VAL A 243 -12.92 12.06 -3.21
CA VAL A 243 -12.18 11.56 -2.03
C VAL A 243 -11.08 12.52 -1.58
N GLY A 244 -10.31 13.11 -2.49
CA GLY A 244 -9.20 13.99 -2.11
C GLY A 244 -9.69 15.21 -1.32
N SER A 245 -10.77 15.85 -1.80
CA SER A 245 -11.40 16.98 -1.13
C SER A 245 -12.04 16.57 0.20
N PHE A 246 -12.66 15.39 0.23
CA PHE A 246 -13.24 14.82 1.44
C PHE A 246 -12.21 14.62 2.54
N ILE A 247 -11.08 13.97 2.25
CA ILE A 247 -9.98 13.73 3.20
C ILE A 247 -9.49 15.06 3.80
N VAL A 248 -9.17 16.03 2.94
CA VAL A 248 -8.64 17.33 3.40
C VAL A 248 -9.64 18.07 4.29
N ASN A 249 -10.92 18.09 3.92
CA ASN A 249 -11.93 18.79 4.71
C ASN A 249 -12.24 18.08 6.03
N MET A 250 -12.15 16.75 6.07
CA MET A 250 -12.25 15.96 7.30
C MET A 250 -11.05 16.24 8.22
N GLU A 251 -9.83 16.19 7.70
CA GLU A 251 -8.59 16.45 8.47
C GLU A 251 -8.53 17.89 9.02
N LEU A 252 -9.01 18.88 8.25
CA LEU A 252 -9.08 20.27 8.68
C LEU A 252 -10.29 20.58 9.57
N GLY A 253 -11.24 19.65 9.72
CA GLY A 253 -12.47 19.86 10.49
C GLY A 253 -13.44 20.88 9.86
N ASN A 254 -13.37 21.08 8.54
CA ASN A 254 -14.28 21.99 7.82
C ASN A 254 -15.70 21.41 7.67
N THR A 255 -15.80 20.08 7.65
CA THR A 255 -17.04 19.32 7.42
C THR A 255 -17.03 18.06 8.27
N SER A 256 -18.21 17.51 8.59
CA SER A 256 -18.36 16.19 9.23
C SER A 256 -18.56 15.07 8.22
N PHE A 257 -18.32 13.82 8.59
CA PHE A 257 -18.56 12.67 7.73
C PHE A 257 -20.03 12.62 7.25
N GLY A 258 -20.97 12.84 8.17
CA GLY A 258 -22.40 12.93 7.88
C GLY A 258 -22.81 14.04 6.90
N ASP A 259 -22.02 15.12 6.73
CA ASP A 259 -22.30 16.15 5.71
C ASP A 259 -22.12 15.60 4.28
N TRP A 260 -21.12 14.74 4.09
CA TRP A 260 -20.83 14.12 2.79
C TRP A 260 -21.78 12.96 2.51
N SER A 261 -22.06 12.13 3.52
CA SER A 261 -23.01 11.02 3.40
C SER A 261 -24.39 11.49 2.91
N ARG A 262 -24.87 12.64 3.42
CA ARG A 262 -26.15 13.24 3.01
C ARG A 262 -26.14 13.89 1.62
N GLY A 263 -24.97 14.14 1.04
CA GLY A 263 -24.83 14.79 -0.26
C GLY A 263 -24.74 13.84 -1.45
N GLY A 264 -24.92 12.53 -1.23
CA GLY A 264 -24.92 11.53 -2.31
C GLY A 264 -26.05 11.74 -3.33
N ASP A 265 -25.79 11.36 -4.58
CA ASP A 265 -26.80 11.38 -5.64
C ASP A 265 -27.86 10.28 -5.43
N ALA A 266 -28.84 10.21 -6.33
CA ALA A 266 -29.96 9.26 -6.24
C ALA A 266 -29.54 7.77 -6.21
N ASP A 267 -28.32 7.44 -6.65
CA ASP A 267 -27.74 6.10 -6.62
C ASP A 267 -26.88 5.82 -5.38
N GLY A 268 -26.86 6.78 -4.45
CA GLY A 268 -26.11 6.72 -3.19
C GLY A 268 -24.62 7.00 -3.32
N VAL A 269 -24.17 7.55 -4.46
CA VAL A 269 -22.77 7.89 -4.72
C VAL A 269 -22.56 9.41 -4.63
N TYR A 270 -21.60 9.84 -3.84
CA TYR A 270 -21.16 11.22 -3.74
C TYR A 270 -20.14 11.56 -4.83
N ARG A 271 -20.43 12.60 -5.62
CA ARG A 271 -19.60 13.06 -6.75
C ARG A 271 -19.13 14.52 -6.66
N GLY A 272 -19.55 15.25 -5.62
CA GLY A 272 -19.24 16.67 -5.45
C GLY A 272 -17.74 16.93 -5.29
N GLN A 273 -17.23 17.99 -5.92
CA GLN A 273 -15.86 18.46 -5.66
C GLN A 273 -15.92 19.79 -4.93
N HIS A 274 -15.37 19.84 -3.71
CA HIS A 274 -15.12 21.10 -3.02
C HIS A 274 -13.69 21.53 -3.35
N ARG A 275 -13.55 22.72 -3.95
CA ARG A 275 -12.27 23.38 -4.18
C ARG A 275 -11.96 24.33 -3.05
#